data_AF-X1JVD9-F1
#
_entry.id   AF-X1JVD9-F1
#
_cell.length_a   1.000
_cell.length_b   1.000
_cell.length_c   1.000
_cell.angle_alpha   90.00
_cell.angle_beta   90.00
_cell.angle_gamma   90.00
#
_symmetry.space_group_name_H-M   'P 1'
#
loop_
_entity.id
_entity.type
_entity.pdbx_description
1 polymer ?
#
loop_
_entity_poly.entity_id
_entity_poly.type
_entity_poly.pdbx_seq_one_letter_code
_entity_poly.pdbx_strand_id
1 'polypeptide(L)'
;MDLDELLIVEMKDFILEFCEKIGPRSPCSNNESKAAKLFYNKLKALGYNVKTEEFTVHPGAYKASFRLPMILFILTIIFLALKSSRNMIYQELI
;
A
#
# COMPACT_ATOMS: atom_id res chain seq x y z
N MET A 1 -2.44 -10.58 33.43
CA MET A 1 -2.09 -10.14 32.07
C MET A 1 -3.34 -10.37 31.25
N ASP A 2 -3.87 -9.30 30.67
CA ASP A 2 -5.14 -9.34 29.95
C ASP A 2 -4.97 -10.12 28.63
N LEU A 3 -6.05 -10.72 28.11
CA LEU A 3 -5.98 -11.52 26.88
C LEU A 3 -5.53 -10.65 25.70
N ASP A 4 -6.00 -9.41 25.66
CA ASP A 4 -5.63 -8.42 24.66
C ASP A 4 -4.14 -8.07 24.70
N GLU A 5 -3.56 -8.04 25.90
CA GLU A 5 -2.15 -7.71 26.11
C GLU A 5 -1.24 -8.84 25.60
N LEU A 6 -1.64 -10.10 25.84
CA LEU A 6 -0.95 -11.27 25.29
C LEU A 6 -0.98 -11.25 23.76
N LEU A 7 -2.14 -10.95 23.17
CA LEU A 7 -2.33 -10.95 21.72
C LEU A 7 -1.48 -9.86 21.04
N ILE A 8 -1.38 -8.68 21.65
CA ILE A 8 -0.50 -7.60 21.17
C ILE A 8 0.97 -8.04 21.16
N VAL A 9 1.42 -8.73 22.22
CA VAL A 9 2.81 -9.22 22.31
C VAL A 9 3.08 -10.25 21.22
N GLU A 10 2.20 -11.24 21.03
CA GLU A 10 2.37 -12.26 20.00
C GLU A 10 2.38 -11.66 18.57
N MET A 11 1.51 -10.68 18.30
CA MET A 11 1.50 -9.98 17.03
C MET A 11 2.79 -9.21 16.78
N LYS A 12 3.30 -8.52 17.81
CA LYS A 12 4.55 -7.78 17.73
C LYS A 12 5.74 -8.71 17.45
N ASP A 13 5.83 -9.82 18.17
CA ASP A 13 6.89 -10.81 17.99
C ASP A 13 6.86 -11.41 16.59
N PHE A 14 5.65 -11.69 16.08
CA PHE A 14 5.49 -12.14 14.70
C PHE A 14 5.96 -11.09 13.68
N ILE A 15 5.60 -9.81 13.85
CA ILE A 15 6.04 -8.73 12.97
C ILE A 15 7.57 -8.59 13.00
N LEU A 16 8.16 -8.62 14.19
CA LEU A 16 9.62 -8.53 14.37
C LEU A 16 10.32 -9.71 13.71
N GLU A 17 9.85 -10.93 13.93
CA GLU A 17 10.37 -12.12 13.25
C GLU A 17 10.35 -11.94 11.73
N PHE A 18 9.25 -11.41 11.20
CA PHE A 18 9.07 -11.20 9.78
C PHE A 18 10.02 -10.13 9.23
N CYS A 19 10.20 -9.03 9.94
CA CYS A 19 11.06 -7.92 9.55
C CYS A 19 12.55 -8.28 9.65
N GLU A 20 12.96 -8.95 10.73
CA GLU A 20 14.35 -9.29 10.99
C GLU A 20 14.86 -10.45 10.14
N LYS A 21 14.05 -11.52 9.94
CA LYS A 21 14.49 -12.68 9.17
C LYS A 21 14.48 -12.46 7.67
N ILE A 22 13.55 -11.66 7.15
CA ILE A 22 13.34 -11.51 5.70
C ILE A 22 13.90 -10.18 5.17
N GLY A 23 13.81 -9.11 5.95
CA GLY A 23 14.24 -7.77 5.53
C GLY A 23 13.29 -7.11 4.52
N PRO A 24 13.78 -6.15 3.71
CA PRO A 24 12.98 -5.41 2.74
C PRO A 24 12.38 -6.32 1.65
N ARG A 25 11.11 -6.11 1.33
CA ARG A 25 10.29 -6.94 0.42
C ARG A 25 9.77 -6.13 -0.76
N SER A 26 10.68 -5.70 -1.65
CA SER A 26 10.24 -5.06 -2.89
C SER A 26 9.40 -6.05 -3.72
N PRO A 27 8.40 -5.59 -4.49
CA PRO A 27 7.63 -6.46 -5.37
C PRO A 27 8.54 -7.25 -6.31
N CYS A 28 8.21 -8.52 -6.53
CA CYS A 28 8.93 -9.52 -7.31
C CYS A 28 10.38 -9.80 -6.82
N SER A 29 10.72 -9.45 -5.58
CA SER A 29 12.05 -9.71 -5.03
C SER A 29 12.16 -11.10 -4.40
N ASN A 30 13.39 -11.63 -4.32
CA ASN A 30 13.66 -12.89 -3.63
C ASN A 30 13.20 -12.88 -2.15
N ASN A 31 13.23 -11.72 -1.51
CA ASN A 31 12.76 -11.56 -0.13
C ASN A 31 11.24 -11.64 -0.01
N GLU A 32 10.51 -11.15 -1.00
CA GLU A 32 9.05 -11.34 -1.08
C GLU A 32 8.71 -12.83 -1.24
N SER A 33 9.45 -13.57 -2.07
CA SER A 33 9.26 -15.02 -2.19
C SER A 33 9.56 -15.77 -0.87
N LYS A 34 10.60 -15.37 -0.15
CA LYS A 34 10.90 -15.91 1.19
C LYS A 34 9.78 -15.60 2.19
N ALA A 35 9.21 -14.40 2.13
CA ALA A 35 8.05 -14.01 2.93
C ALA A 35 6.83 -14.86 2.67
N ALA A 36 6.47 -15.05 1.40
CA ALA A 36 5.35 -15.90 1.02
C ALA A 36 5.53 -17.32 1.55
N LYS A 37 6.75 -17.87 1.48
CA LYS A 37 7.07 -19.20 2.03
C LYS A 37 6.96 -19.26 3.56
N LEU A 38 7.42 -18.25 4.27
CA LEU A 38 7.29 -18.18 5.74
C LEU A 38 5.81 -18.14 6.16
N PHE A 39 5.00 -17.31 5.50
CA PHE A 39 3.56 -17.24 5.73
C PHE A 39 2.87 -18.58 5.46
N TYR A 40 3.18 -19.20 4.32
CA TYR A 40 2.64 -20.51 3.95
C TYR A 40 2.91 -21.54 5.05
N ASN A 41 4.15 -21.62 5.52
CA ASN A 41 4.55 -22.59 6.55
C ASN A 41 3.82 -22.34 7.88
N LYS A 42 3.71 -21.08 8.34
CA LYS A 42 3.03 -20.77 9.61
C LYS A 42 1.53 -21.05 9.54
N LEU A 43 0.86 -20.61 8.48
CA LEU A 43 -0.57 -20.87 8.31
C LEU A 43 -0.86 -22.37 8.18
N LYS A 44 -0.01 -23.10 7.46
CA LYS A 44 -0.13 -24.56 7.36
C LYS A 44 0.11 -25.26 8.69
N ALA A 45 1.07 -24.79 9.49
CA ALA A 45 1.33 -25.33 10.84
C ALA A 45 0.15 -25.15 11.80
N LEU A 46 -0.67 -24.11 11.60
CA LEU A 46 -1.91 -23.89 12.34
C LEU A 46 -3.09 -24.76 11.82
N GLY A 47 -2.86 -25.63 10.83
CA GLY A 47 -3.87 -26.54 10.29
C GLY A 47 -4.76 -25.92 9.20
N TYR A 48 -4.45 -24.71 8.73
CA TYR A 48 -5.22 -24.11 7.62
C TYR A 48 -4.91 -24.78 6.28
N ASN A 49 -5.91 -24.81 5.40
CA ASN A 49 -5.76 -25.21 4.01
C ASN A 49 -5.20 -24.05 3.19
N VAL A 50 -3.87 -23.97 3.09
CA VAL A 50 -3.17 -22.87 2.42
C VAL A 50 -2.78 -23.26 1.00
N LYS A 51 -3.05 -22.38 0.04
CA LYS A 51 -2.57 -22.47 -1.35
C LYS A 51 -1.79 -21.22 -1.70
N THR A 52 -0.78 -21.38 -2.55
CA THR A 52 -0.02 -20.26 -3.10
C THR A 52 -0.36 -20.15 -4.58
N GLU A 53 -0.71 -18.95 -5.03
CA GLU A 53 -1.01 -18.66 -6.43
C GLU A 53 0.06 -17.75 -6.99
N GLU A 54 0.63 -18.16 -8.13
CA GLU A 54 1.59 -17.34 -8.87
C GLU A 54 0.83 -16.40 -9.81
N PHE A 55 1.24 -15.14 -9.83
CA PHE A 55 0.69 -14.14 -10.73
C PHE A 55 1.80 -13.26 -11.29
N THR A 56 1.63 -12.82 -12.53
CA THR A 56 2.58 -11.94 -13.19
C THR A 56 2.30 -10.49 -12.85
N VAL A 57 3.30 -9.80 -12.31
CA VAL A 57 3.24 -8.36 -12.04
C VAL A 57 4.11 -7.62 -13.04
N HIS A 58 3.68 -6.44 -13.48
CA HIS A 58 4.52 -5.52 -14.25
C HIS A 58 5.14 -4.50 -13.29
N PRO A 59 6.35 -4.75 -12.76
CA PRO A 59 6.99 -3.81 -11.84
C PRO A 59 7.16 -2.45 -12.52
N GLY A 60 6.49 -1.43 -11.98
CA GLY A 60 6.50 -0.07 -12.54
C GLY A 60 5.26 0.36 -13.33
N ALA A 61 4.31 -0.54 -13.63
CA ALA A 61 3.03 -0.16 -14.24
C ALA A 61 2.28 0.88 -13.40
N TYR A 62 2.40 0.78 -12.07
CA TYR A 62 1.83 1.77 -11.14
C TYR A 62 2.53 3.13 -11.20
N LYS A 63 3.85 3.19 -11.40
CA LYS A 63 4.62 4.45 -11.47
C LYS A 63 4.38 5.22 -12.76
N ALA A 64 4.25 4.52 -13.89
CA ALA A 64 4.00 5.14 -15.19
C ALA A 64 2.60 5.79 -15.26
N SER A 65 1.60 5.15 -14.64
CA SER A 65 0.20 5.56 -14.70
C SER A 65 -0.12 6.81 -13.87
N PHE A 66 0.75 7.24 -12.94
CA PHE A 66 0.46 8.38 -12.05
C PHE A 66 0.81 9.75 -12.60
N ARG A 67 1.63 9.84 -13.66
CA ARG A 67 2.07 11.13 -14.21
C ARG A 67 0.91 11.90 -14.83
N LEU A 68 0.16 11.25 -15.73
CA LEU A 68 -0.95 11.88 -16.44
C LEU A 68 -2.09 12.33 -15.51
N PRO A 69 -2.57 11.49 -14.57
CA PRO A 69 -3.60 11.89 -13.61
C PRO A 69 -3.15 13.04 -12.70
N MET A 70 -1.89 13.07 -12.27
CA MET A 70 -1.38 14.19 -11.47
C MET A 70 -1.34 15.50 -12.25
N ILE A 71 -0.94 15.47 -13.52
CA ILE A 71 -0.98 16.67 -14.39
C ILE A 71 -2.42 17.16 -14.52
N LEU A 72 -3.37 16.27 -14.83
CA LEU A 72 -4.79 16.63 -14.96
C LEU A 72 -5.38 17.16 -13.64
N PHE A 73 -4.98 16.60 -12.51
CA PHE A 73 -5.40 17.06 -11.18
C PHE A 73 -4.91 18.49 -10.91
N ILE A 74 -3.63 18.77 -11.16
CA ILE A 74 -3.06 20.12 -11.00
C ILE A 74 -3.76 21.12 -11.93
N LEU A 75 -3.97 20.75 -13.20
CA LEU A 75 -4.70 21.61 -14.15
C LEU A 75 -6.13 21.90 -13.69
N THR A 76 -6.81 20.92 -13.10
CA THR A 76 -8.16 21.09 -12.56
C THR A 76 -8.17 22.07 -11.39
N ILE A 77 -7.20 21.99 -10.47
CA ILE A 77 -7.05 22.94 -9.37
C ILE A 77 -6.84 24.36 -9.89
N ILE A 78 -5.93 24.53 -10.88
CA ILE A 78 -5.66 25.84 -11.49
C ILE A 78 -6.93 26.39 -12.16
N PHE A 79 -7.63 25.56 -12.94
CA PHE A 79 -8.87 25.96 -13.60
C PHE A 79 -9.96 26.40 -12.61
N LEU A 80 -10.15 25.65 -11.52
CA LEU A 80 -11.09 25.99 -10.47
C LEU A 80 -10.70 27.28 -9.75
N ALA A 81 -9.42 27.48 -9.43
CA ALA A 81 -8.93 28.70 -8.80
C ALA A 81 -9.17 29.94 -9.69
N LEU A 82 -8.86 29.85 -10.98
CA LEU A 82 -9.10 30.93 -11.95
C LEU A 82 -10.59 31.23 -12.13
N LYS A 83 -11.43 30.19 -12.18
CA LYS A 83 -12.89 30.35 -12.26
C LYS A 83 -13.45 31.00 -10.98
N SER A 84 -12.95 30.61 -9.82
CA SER A 84 -13.34 31.18 -8.52
C SER A 84 -12.96 32.66 -8.44
N SER A 85 -11.73 33.03 -8.81
CA SER A 85 -11.30 34.44 -8.83
C SER A 85 -12.13 35.30 -9.79
N ARG A 86 -12.50 34.76 -10.96
CA ARG A 86 -13.40 35.46 -11.89
C ARG A 86 -14.79 35.67 -11.30
N ASN A 87 -15.38 34.65 -10.68
CA ASN A 87 -16.71 34.78 -10.07
C ASN A 87 -16.76 35.81 -8.93
N MET A 88 -15.69 35.94 -8.16
CA MET A 88 -15.55 37.00 -7.15
C MET A 88 -15.54 38.41 -7.78
N ILE A 89 -14.81 38.61 -8.87
CA ILE A 89 -14.73 39.90 -9.57
C ILE A 89 -16.10 40.31 -10.14
N TYR A 90 -16.92 39.36 -10.60
CA TYR A 90 -18.26 39.66 -11.10
C TYR A 90 -19.27 40.04 -10.00
N GLN A 91 -19.08 39.60 -8.75
CA GLN A 91 -19.95 40.00 -7.64
C GLN A 91 -19.64 41.40 -7.09
N GLU A 92 -18.41 41.91 -7.26
CA GLU A 92 -18.02 43.26 -6.85
C GLU A 92 -18.45 44.35 -7.86
N LEU A 93 -18.89 43.95 -9.06
CA LEU A 93 -19.23 44.83 -10.18
C LEU A 93 -20.76 44.98 -10.42
N ILE A 94 -21.59 44.33 -9.60
CA ILE A 94 -23.06 44.44 -9.56
C ILE A 94 -23.44 45.09 -8.22
#